data_AF-A0A0P0L6R0-F1
#
_entry.id   AF-A0A0P0L6R0-F1
#
_cell.length_a   1.000
_cell.length_b   1.000
_cell.length_c   1.000
_cell.angle_alpha   90.00
_cell.angle_beta   90.00
_cell.angle_gamma   90.00
#
_symmetry.space_group_name_H-M   'P 1'
#
loop_
_entity.id
_entity.type
_entity.pdbx_description
1 polymer ?
#
loop_
_entity_poly.entity_id
_entity_poly.type
_entity_poly.pdbx_seq_one_letter_code
_entity_poly.pdbx_strand_id
1 'polypeptide(L)'
;MASLKEVKGRIASVNNTRKITSAMKMVASAKLHKAQAAIENMLPYERRLNHILTNFLSADSEVESPFIVKREVKRVAIVVFASNTSLCGGFNANIIRHLTVILDEYKSLGMENVLLYPVGRKVAEGVKKLGFKAEGDFQHMADKPSYQEAAALAEDLMRRFLHRDIDKVELLYNHFRSTAVQVLTRETYLPIDLTQEKKEEDKGRIPDYIVEPSVDVVMGNCSRRYSV
;
A
#
# COMPACT_ATOMS: atom_id res chain seq x y z
N MET A 1 30.47 11.09 -44.51
CA MET A 1 30.80 9.85 -43.78
C MET A 1 31.02 10.21 -42.33
N ALA A 2 30.42 9.49 -41.38
CA ALA A 2 30.65 9.75 -39.96
C ALA A 2 32.16 9.68 -39.68
N SER A 3 32.69 10.72 -39.06
CA SER A 3 34.13 10.79 -38.77
C SER A 3 34.50 9.72 -37.75
N LEU A 4 35.67 9.07 -37.90
CA LEU A 4 36.22 8.14 -36.89
C LEU A 4 36.21 8.73 -35.46
N LYS A 5 36.29 10.07 -35.35
CA LYS A 5 36.19 10.82 -34.09
C LYS A 5 34.78 10.73 -33.49
N GLU A 6 33.73 10.81 -34.30
CA GLU A 6 32.33 10.70 -33.86
C GLU A 6 32.01 9.28 -33.37
N VAL A 7 32.52 8.27 -34.08
CA VAL A 7 32.35 6.86 -33.69
C VAL A 7 33.03 6.59 -32.34
N LYS A 8 34.28 7.05 -32.15
CA LYS A 8 34.97 6.97 -30.85
C LYS A 8 34.21 7.70 -29.74
N GLY A 9 33.64 8.87 -30.04
CA GLY A 9 32.81 9.63 -29.11
C GLY A 9 31.55 8.85 -28.66
N ARG A 10 30.83 8.23 -29.59
CA ARG A 10 29.66 7.39 -29.26
C ARG A 10 30.05 6.17 -28.41
N ILE A 11 31.16 5.51 -28.72
CA ILE A 11 31.65 4.37 -27.93
C ILE A 11 31.92 4.80 -26.49
N ALA A 12 32.60 5.94 -26.29
CA ALA A 12 32.87 6.46 -24.95
C ALA A 12 31.58 6.81 -24.20
N SER A 13 30.60 7.44 -24.87
CA SER A 13 29.30 7.75 -24.29
C SER A 13 28.54 6.49 -23.85
N VAL A 14 28.46 5.47 -24.71
CA VAL A 14 27.77 4.21 -24.39
C VAL A 14 28.45 3.48 -23.23
N ASN A 15 29.79 3.47 -23.20
CA ASN A 15 30.55 2.87 -22.10
C ASN A 15 30.32 3.59 -20.77
N ASN A 16 30.23 4.93 -20.78
CA ASN A 16 29.90 5.68 -19.58
C ASN A 16 28.47 5.40 -19.11
N THR A 17 27.49 5.41 -20.01
CA THR A 17 26.10 5.05 -19.67
C THR A 17 26.03 3.64 -19.10
N ARG A 18 26.77 2.67 -19.65
CA ARG A 18 26.86 1.29 -19.13
C ARG A 18 27.42 1.24 -17.70
N LYS A 19 28.46 2.01 -17.39
CA LYS A 19 29.03 2.09 -16.04
C LYS A 19 28.02 2.67 -15.04
N ILE A 20 27.34 3.75 -15.43
CA ILE A 20 26.33 4.41 -14.59
C ILE A 20 25.17 3.44 -14.30
N THR A 21 24.59 2.82 -15.32
CA THR A 21 23.47 1.88 -15.12
C THR A 21 23.89 0.63 -14.33
N SER A 22 25.12 0.15 -14.51
CA SER A 22 25.66 -0.95 -13.69
C SER A 22 25.77 -0.58 -12.22
N ALA A 23 26.26 0.63 -11.91
CA ALA A 23 26.32 1.11 -10.53
C ALA A 23 24.92 1.30 -9.94
N MET A 24 23.99 1.88 -10.70
CA MET A 24 22.59 2.03 -10.28
C MET A 24 21.93 0.69 -9.99
N LYS A 25 22.17 -0.34 -10.81
CA LYS A 25 21.68 -1.70 -10.58
C LYS A 25 22.17 -2.25 -9.25
N MET A 26 23.45 -2.06 -8.92
CA MET A 26 24.03 -2.52 -7.65
C MET A 26 23.41 -1.80 -6.45
N VAL A 27 23.24 -0.47 -6.54
CA VAL A 27 22.58 0.32 -5.49
C VAL A 27 21.13 -0.10 -5.30
N ALA A 28 20.38 -0.31 -6.39
CA ALA A 28 19.00 -0.78 -6.34
C ALA A 28 18.89 -2.18 -5.71
N SER A 29 19.81 -3.08 -6.05
CA SER A 29 19.89 -4.42 -5.46
C SER A 29 20.12 -4.38 -3.95
N ALA A 30 21.03 -3.51 -3.49
CA ALA A 30 21.29 -3.34 -2.06
C ALA A 30 20.07 -2.78 -1.31
N LYS A 31 19.35 -1.82 -1.92
CA LYS A 31 18.09 -1.30 -1.36
C LYS A 31 17.00 -2.36 -1.28
N LEU A 32 16.87 -3.20 -2.31
CA LEU A 32 15.90 -4.29 -2.34
C LEU A 32 16.18 -5.29 -1.22
N HIS A 33 17.43 -5.73 -1.05
CA HIS A 33 17.78 -6.63 0.05
C HIS A 33 17.50 -6.03 1.43
N LYS A 34 17.80 -4.74 1.62
CA LYS A 34 17.46 -4.04 2.87
C LYS A 34 15.95 -4.02 3.13
N ALA A 35 15.14 -3.78 2.09
CA ALA A 35 13.69 -3.79 2.21
C ALA A 35 13.14 -5.20 2.50
N GLN A 36 13.67 -6.24 1.84
CA GLN A 36 13.30 -7.63 2.11
C GLN A 36 13.58 -8.02 3.56
N ALA A 37 14.78 -7.71 4.07
CA ALA A 37 15.13 -7.98 5.46
C ALA A 37 14.20 -7.23 6.45
N ALA A 38 13.79 -6.00 6.13
CA ALA A 38 12.84 -5.27 6.95
C ALA A 38 11.45 -5.95 6.99
N ILE A 39 10.96 -6.43 5.84
CA ILE A 39 9.69 -7.15 5.74
C ILE A 39 9.75 -8.48 6.47
N GLU A 40 10.83 -9.26 6.30
CA GLU A 40 11.02 -10.55 6.99
C GLU A 40 10.99 -10.40 8.51
N ASN A 41 11.53 -9.30 9.05
CA ASN A 41 11.46 -8.99 10.47
C ASN A 41 10.05 -8.56 10.95
N MET A 42 9.19 -8.08 10.04
CA MET A 42 7.82 -7.67 10.34
C MET A 42 6.82 -8.83 10.27
N LEU A 43 7.07 -9.85 9.44
CA LEU A 43 6.18 -11.00 9.27
C LEU A 43 5.79 -11.71 10.59
N PRO A 44 6.70 -11.92 11.58
CA PRO A 44 6.31 -12.53 12.85
C PRO A 44 5.31 -11.67 13.64
N TYR A 45 5.46 -10.35 13.59
CA TYR A 45 4.55 -9.40 14.23
C TYR A 45 3.17 -9.46 13.56
N GLU A 46 3.13 -9.36 12.24
CA GLU A 46 1.90 -9.45 11.43
C GLU A 46 1.14 -10.76 11.69
N ARG A 47 1.83 -11.90 11.63
CA ARG A 47 1.23 -13.23 11.90
C ARG A 47 0.67 -13.33 13.31
N ARG A 48 1.40 -12.81 14.31
CA ARG A 48 0.92 -12.86 15.69
C ARG A 48 -0.29 -11.96 15.90
N LEU A 49 -0.31 -10.79 15.24
CA LEU A 49 -1.43 -9.85 15.31
C LEU A 49 -2.68 -10.41 14.61
N ASN A 50 -2.52 -10.97 13.40
CA ASN A 50 -3.53 -11.77 12.71
C ASN A 50 -4.11 -12.83 13.65
N HIS A 51 -3.26 -13.71 14.18
CA HIS A 51 -3.69 -14.79 15.06
C HIS A 51 -4.45 -14.28 16.30
N ILE A 52 -4.06 -13.15 16.89
CA ILE A 52 -4.79 -12.54 17.99
C ILE A 52 -6.17 -12.08 17.50
N LEU A 53 -6.23 -11.30 16.42
CA LEU A 53 -7.50 -10.80 15.85
C LEU A 53 -8.46 -11.92 15.46
N THR A 54 -8.01 -12.92 14.73
CA THR A 54 -8.84 -14.05 14.29
C THR A 54 -9.38 -14.82 15.49
N ASN A 55 -8.57 -15.02 16.54
CA ASN A 55 -9.04 -15.69 17.77
C ASN A 55 -10.09 -14.88 18.51
N PHE A 56 -9.92 -13.55 18.63
CA PHE A 56 -10.90 -12.67 19.25
C PHE A 56 -12.22 -12.64 18.49
N LEU A 57 -12.16 -12.55 17.16
CA LEU A 57 -13.33 -12.58 16.29
C LEU A 57 -14.04 -13.93 16.24
N SER A 58 -13.35 -15.03 16.56
CA SER A 58 -13.91 -16.38 16.59
C SER A 58 -14.51 -16.74 17.96
N ALA A 59 -13.98 -16.16 19.04
CA ALA A 59 -14.45 -16.39 20.40
C ALA A 59 -15.74 -15.60 20.73
N ASP A 60 -15.98 -14.48 20.05
CA ASP A 60 -17.05 -13.54 20.40
C ASP A 60 -17.91 -13.23 19.17
N SER A 61 -19.09 -13.85 19.10
CA SER A 61 -19.96 -13.86 17.90
C SER A 61 -20.68 -12.53 17.65
N GLU A 62 -20.55 -11.55 18.55
CA GLU A 62 -21.29 -10.28 18.51
C GLU A 62 -20.40 -9.02 18.58
N VAL A 63 -19.10 -9.11 18.25
CA VAL A 63 -18.24 -7.91 18.18
C VAL A 63 -18.58 -7.09 16.93
N GLU A 64 -19.52 -6.16 17.06
CA GLU A 64 -19.84 -5.16 16.04
C GLU A 64 -18.75 -4.08 15.99
N SER A 65 -17.64 -4.35 15.28
CA SER A 65 -16.66 -3.30 14.98
C SER A 65 -17.19 -2.42 13.83
N PRO A 66 -17.20 -1.08 13.99
CA PRO A 66 -17.58 -0.15 12.93
C PRO A 66 -16.79 -0.34 11.63
N PHE A 67 -15.58 -0.91 11.72
CA PHE A 67 -14.67 -1.14 10.60
C PHE A 67 -15.02 -2.36 9.73
N ILE A 68 -15.93 -3.24 10.18
CA ILE A 68 -16.35 -4.45 9.47
C ILE A 68 -17.63 -4.20 8.65
N VAL A 69 -18.44 -3.23 9.06
CA VAL A 69 -19.78 -3.00 8.49
C VAL A 69 -19.67 -2.51 7.03
N LYS A 70 -20.09 -3.36 6.10
CA LYS A 70 -20.27 -3.01 4.69
C LYS A 70 -21.49 -2.10 4.55
N ARG A 71 -21.32 -0.97 3.86
CA ARG A 71 -22.35 0.06 3.65
C ARG A 71 -22.35 0.54 2.21
N GLU A 72 -23.37 1.30 1.85
CA GLU A 72 -23.43 1.99 0.56
C GLU A 72 -22.23 2.95 0.43
N VAL A 73 -21.49 2.80 -0.67
CA VAL A 73 -20.27 3.56 -0.91
C VAL A 73 -20.63 4.88 -1.56
N LYS A 74 -20.46 6.00 -0.86
CA LYS A 74 -20.66 7.36 -1.43
C LYS A 74 -19.35 8.08 -1.63
N ARG A 75 -18.38 7.91 -0.73
CA ARG A 75 -17.03 8.46 -0.84
C ARG A 75 -15.97 7.38 -0.70
N VAL A 76 -14.99 7.38 -1.61
CA VAL A 76 -13.91 6.39 -1.67
C VAL A 76 -12.57 7.08 -1.47
N ALA A 77 -11.75 6.56 -0.56
CA ALA A 77 -10.34 6.92 -0.47
C ALA A 77 -9.49 5.85 -1.16
N ILE A 78 -8.63 6.27 -2.08
CA ILE A 78 -7.69 5.39 -2.76
C ILE A 78 -6.27 5.82 -2.40
N VAL A 79 -5.57 4.96 -1.68
CA VAL A 79 -4.14 5.13 -1.37
C VAL A 79 -3.35 4.45 -2.48
N VAL A 80 -2.53 5.22 -3.19
CA VAL A 80 -1.81 4.72 -4.36
C VAL A 80 -0.32 4.81 -4.11
N PHE A 81 0.38 3.69 -4.26
CA PHE A 81 1.82 3.59 -4.01
C PHE A 81 2.61 3.57 -5.30
N ALA A 82 3.57 4.48 -5.45
CA ALA A 82 4.51 4.54 -6.57
C ALA A 82 5.89 5.03 -6.13
N SER A 83 6.88 5.01 -7.03
CA SER A 83 8.24 5.44 -6.68
C SER A 83 8.44 6.95 -6.84
N ASN A 84 9.47 7.47 -6.19
CA ASN A 84 9.96 8.84 -6.43
C ASN A 84 10.87 8.94 -7.65
N THR A 85 11.52 7.84 -8.03
CA THR A 85 12.55 7.79 -9.07
C THR A 85 12.00 7.44 -10.44
N SER A 86 12.62 7.99 -11.48
CA SER A 86 12.48 7.48 -12.86
C SER A 86 13.44 6.30 -13.10
N LEU A 87 13.31 5.62 -14.24
CA LEU A 87 14.10 4.42 -14.62
C LEU A 87 13.71 3.11 -13.90
N CYS A 88 12.43 2.95 -13.58
CA CYS A 88 11.84 1.75 -12.98
C CYS A 88 11.07 0.87 -13.98
N GLY A 89 11.40 0.97 -15.28
CA GLY A 89 10.64 0.31 -16.34
C GLY A 89 9.16 0.68 -16.32
N GLY A 90 8.28 -0.34 -16.34
CA GLY A 90 6.82 -0.16 -16.35
C GLY A 90 6.17 0.13 -15.00
N PHE A 91 6.90 0.11 -13.88
CA PHE A 91 6.34 0.17 -12.52
C PHE A 91 5.35 1.32 -12.31
N ASN A 92 5.80 2.57 -12.46
CA ASN A 92 4.95 3.75 -12.27
C ASN A 92 3.86 3.88 -13.35
N ALA A 93 4.19 3.54 -14.60
CA ALA A 93 3.24 3.65 -15.71
C ALA A 93 2.08 2.67 -15.59
N ASN A 94 2.34 1.45 -15.10
CA ASN A 94 1.31 0.45 -14.84
C ASN A 94 0.36 0.89 -13.73
N ILE A 95 0.89 1.42 -12.62
CA ILE A 95 0.08 1.95 -11.51
C ILE A 95 -0.85 3.07 -12.01
N ILE A 96 -0.31 4.06 -12.72
CA ILE A 96 -1.11 5.19 -13.22
C ILE A 96 -2.19 4.71 -14.19
N ARG A 97 -1.88 3.76 -15.09
CA ARG A 97 -2.87 3.18 -16.01
C ARG A 97 -4.03 2.51 -15.27
N HIS A 98 -3.73 1.69 -14.27
CA HIS A 98 -4.77 1.04 -13.47
C HIS A 98 -5.53 2.00 -12.58
N LEU A 99 -4.87 3.04 -12.06
CA LEU A 99 -5.56 4.10 -11.34
C LEU A 99 -6.61 4.75 -12.24
N THR A 100 -6.29 5.03 -13.51
CA THR A 100 -7.28 5.56 -14.46
C THR A 100 -8.46 4.60 -14.67
N VAL A 101 -8.21 3.29 -14.76
CA VAL A 101 -9.29 2.29 -14.85
C VAL A 101 -10.19 2.32 -13.61
N ILE A 102 -9.61 2.39 -12.40
CA ILE A 102 -10.38 2.46 -11.15
C ILE A 102 -11.17 3.77 -11.06
N LEU A 103 -10.58 4.89 -11.48
CA LEU A 103 -11.27 6.17 -11.53
C LEU A 103 -12.45 6.13 -12.51
N ASP A 104 -12.31 5.43 -13.63
CA ASP A 104 -13.38 5.23 -14.61
C ASP A 104 -14.55 4.41 -14.03
N GLU A 105 -14.28 3.40 -13.20
CA GLU A 105 -15.31 2.64 -12.48
C GLU A 105 -16.10 3.51 -11.50
N TYR A 106 -15.44 4.48 -10.87
CA TYR A 106 -16.04 5.38 -9.88
C TYR A 106 -16.58 6.69 -10.48
N LYS A 107 -16.58 6.86 -11.80
CA LYS A 107 -17.14 8.07 -12.46
C LYS A 107 -18.60 8.32 -12.09
N SER A 108 -19.39 7.26 -11.91
CA SER A 108 -20.81 7.35 -11.56
C SER A 108 -21.07 7.95 -10.18
N LEU A 109 -20.08 7.89 -9.28
CA LEU A 109 -20.15 8.47 -7.94
C LEU A 109 -19.85 9.97 -7.90
N GLY A 110 -19.36 10.55 -9.00
CA GLY A 110 -18.82 11.91 -9.02
C GLY A 110 -17.35 11.92 -8.61
N MET A 111 -16.52 12.60 -9.41
CA MET A 111 -15.06 12.59 -9.23
C MET A 111 -14.63 13.30 -7.94
N GLU A 112 -15.45 14.23 -7.44
CA GLU A 112 -15.29 14.92 -6.16
C GLU A 112 -15.39 13.97 -4.95
N ASN A 113 -16.02 12.81 -5.13
CA ASN A 113 -16.19 11.81 -4.07
C ASN A 113 -15.06 10.77 -4.04
N VAL A 114 -14.08 10.89 -4.94
CA VAL A 114 -12.89 10.03 -4.99
C VAL A 114 -11.68 10.79 -4.46
N LEU A 115 -11.28 10.45 -3.24
CA LEU A 115 -10.14 11.03 -2.55
C LEU A 115 -8.87 10.23 -2.85
N LEU A 116 -7.83 10.88 -3.38
CA LEU A 116 -6.59 10.23 -3.77
C LEU A 116 -5.45 10.58 -2.80
N TYR A 117 -4.83 9.56 -2.21
CA TYR A 117 -3.69 9.66 -1.30
C TYR A 117 -2.44 9.12 -2.00
N PRO A 118 -1.70 9.95 -2.76
CA PRO A 118 -0.53 9.51 -3.51
C PRO A 118 0.69 9.34 -2.61
N VAL A 119 1.12 8.09 -2.41
CA VAL A 119 2.39 7.74 -1.79
C VAL A 119 3.46 7.65 -2.88
N GLY A 120 4.26 8.72 -3.00
CA GLY A 120 5.33 8.82 -3.97
C GLY A 120 5.13 9.91 -5.02
N ARG A 121 6.23 10.49 -5.49
CA ARG A 121 6.25 11.68 -6.35
C ARG A 121 5.66 11.40 -7.72
N LYS A 122 5.92 10.22 -8.31
CA LYS A 122 5.45 9.93 -9.68
C LYS A 122 3.95 9.74 -9.76
N VAL A 123 3.33 9.17 -8.73
CA VAL A 123 1.87 9.12 -8.67
C VAL A 123 1.28 10.47 -8.30
N ALA A 124 1.89 11.25 -7.39
CA ALA A 124 1.43 12.61 -7.11
C ALA A 124 1.43 13.51 -8.37
N GLU A 125 2.46 13.42 -9.21
CA GLU A 125 2.51 14.07 -10.52
C GLU A 125 1.42 13.53 -11.46
N GLY A 126 1.17 12.22 -11.47
CA GLY A 126 0.14 11.58 -12.28
C GLY A 126 -1.28 12.02 -11.90
N VAL A 127 -1.59 12.03 -10.61
CA VAL A 127 -2.86 12.49 -10.03
C VAL A 127 -3.16 13.94 -10.42
N LYS A 128 -2.16 14.83 -10.29
CA LYS A 128 -2.29 16.23 -10.71
C LYS A 128 -2.59 16.36 -12.21
N LYS A 129 -1.95 15.55 -13.06
CA LYS A 129 -2.20 15.55 -14.51
C LYS A 129 -3.59 15.06 -14.87
N LEU A 130 -4.18 14.19 -14.05
CA LEU A 130 -5.56 13.71 -14.20
C LEU A 130 -6.60 14.74 -13.72
N GLY A 131 -6.18 15.90 -13.21
CA GLY A 131 -7.08 16.97 -12.73
C GLY A 131 -7.55 16.78 -11.29
N PHE A 132 -6.99 15.82 -10.56
CA PHE A 132 -7.35 15.55 -9.16
C PHE A 132 -6.47 16.33 -8.18
N LYS A 133 -7.06 16.70 -7.04
CA LYS A 133 -6.34 17.19 -5.89
C LYS A 133 -5.81 16.00 -5.08
N ALA A 134 -4.52 16.03 -4.75
CA ALA A 134 -3.94 15.06 -3.83
C ALA A 134 -4.36 15.39 -2.40
N GLU A 135 -4.87 14.39 -1.67
CA GLU A 135 -5.05 14.46 -0.23
C GLU A 135 -3.69 14.19 0.42
N GLY A 136 -3.07 15.21 1.01
CA GLY A 136 -1.77 15.10 1.70
C GLY A 136 -0.53 15.05 0.80
N ASP A 137 0.64 15.03 1.44
CA ASP A 137 1.94 14.81 0.79
C ASP A 137 2.68 13.66 1.47
N PHE A 138 2.74 12.51 0.78
CA PHE A 138 3.34 11.28 1.28
C PHE A 138 4.56 10.85 0.45
N GLN A 139 5.19 11.80 -0.26
CA GLN A 139 6.35 11.49 -1.08
C GLN A 139 7.53 10.94 -0.25
N HIS A 140 7.68 11.39 0.99
CA HIS A 140 8.77 10.95 1.87
C HIS A 140 8.68 9.45 2.22
N MET A 141 7.45 8.95 2.42
CA MET A 141 7.18 7.55 2.77
C MET A 141 7.68 6.55 1.72
N ALA A 142 7.72 6.95 0.44
CA ALA A 142 8.17 6.08 -0.65
C ALA A 142 9.70 5.82 -0.63
N ASP A 143 10.50 6.73 -0.09
CA ASP A 143 11.97 6.58 -0.02
C ASP A 143 12.42 6.00 1.33
N LYS A 144 11.75 6.38 2.42
CA LYS A 144 12.05 5.97 3.78
C LYS A 144 10.76 5.56 4.49
N PRO A 145 10.25 4.34 4.24
CA PRO A 145 9.06 3.88 4.92
C PRO A 145 9.31 3.84 6.43
N SER A 146 8.40 4.43 7.19
CA SER A 146 8.44 4.44 8.65
C SER A 146 7.08 4.04 9.20
N TYR A 147 7.10 3.24 10.27
CA TYR A 147 5.88 2.83 10.95
C TYR A 147 5.07 4.04 11.43
N GLN A 148 5.73 5.09 11.93
CA GLN A 148 5.06 6.28 12.46
C GLN A 148 4.25 7.03 11.40
N GLU A 149 4.80 7.23 10.20
CA GLU A 149 4.08 7.90 9.11
C GLU A 149 2.94 7.01 8.57
N ALA A 150 3.18 5.70 8.46
CA ALA A 150 2.15 4.74 8.04
C ALA A 150 0.99 4.68 9.06
N ALA A 151 1.30 4.63 10.35
CA ALA A 151 0.32 4.65 11.43
C ALA A 151 -0.51 5.94 11.42
N ALA A 152 0.13 7.09 11.24
CA ALA A 152 -0.57 8.37 11.17
C ALA A 152 -1.55 8.43 9.99
N LEU A 153 -1.16 7.92 8.82
CA LEU A 153 -2.04 7.83 7.66
C LEU A 153 -3.21 6.86 7.89
N ALA A 154 -2.91 5.67 8.42
CA ALA A 154 -3.94 4.68 8.77
C ALA A 154 -4.95 5.24 9.78
N GLU A 155 -4.47 5.91 10.83
CA GLU A 155 -5.32 6.54 11.83
C GLU A 155 -6.22 7.64 11.27
N ASP A 156 -5.71 8.47 10.34
CA ASP A 156 -6.54 9.50 9.67
C ASP A 156 -7.65 8.86 8.82
N LEU A 157 -7.30 7.83 8.04
CA LEU A 157 -8.28 7.11 7.21
C LEU A 157 -9.33 6.40 8.08
N MET A 158 -8.92 5.72 9.15
CA MET A 158 -9.83 5.10 10.10
C MET A 158 -10.76 6.12 10.75
N ARG A 159 -10.23 7.28 11.16
CA ARG A 159 -11.03 8.36 11.77
C ARG A 159 -12.07 8.90 10.80
N ARG A 160 -11.68 9.19 9.56
CA ARG A 160 -12.61 9.63 8.50
C ARG A 160 -13.68 8.58 8.20
N PHE A 161 -13.32 7.30 8.24
CA PHE A 161 -14.26 6.20 8.03
C PHE A 161 -15.30 6.10 9.17
N LEU A 162 -14.87 6.31 10.42
CA LEU A 162 -15.75 6.39 11.59
C LEU A 162 -16.70 7.60 11.52
N HIS A 163 -16.20 8.76 11.11
CA HIS A 163 -17.02 9.97 10.92
C HIS A 163 -17.92 9.92 9.69
N ARG A 164 -17.85 8.86 8.87
CA ARG A 164 -18.60 8.72 7.62
C ARG A 164 -18.25 9.78 6.56
N ASP A 165 -17.03 10.29 6.62
CA ASP A 165 -16.46 11.13 5.55
C ASP A 165 -15.99 10.29 4.35
N ILE A 166 -15.65 9.03 4.61
CA ILE A 166 -15.33 8.01 3.61
C ILE A 166 -16.04 6.71 3.97
N ASP A 167 -16.48 5.97 2.97
CA ASP A 167 -17.23 4.72 3.13
C ASP A 167 -16.43 3.49 2.67
N LYS A 168 -15.34 3.71 1.93
CA LYS A 168 -14.44 2.67 1.44
C LYS A 168 -13.02 3.20 1.34
N VAL A 169 -12.05 2.37 1.73
CA VAL A 169 -10.62 2.64 1.55
C VAL A 169 -10.00 1.51 0.72
N GLU A 170 -9.35 1.87 -0.37
CA GLU A 170 -8.66 0.93 -1.25
C GLU A 170 -7.16 1.26 -1.33
N LEU A 171 -6.35 0.22 -1.40
CA LEU A 171 -4.91 0.31 -1.63
C LEU A 171 -4.60 -0.15 -3.04
N LEU A 172 -3.80 0.62 -3.77
CA LEU A 172 -3.28 0.27 -5.09
C LEU A 172 -1.75 0.26 -5.04
N TYR A 173 -1.15 -0.92 -5.14
CA TYR A 173 0.29 -1.10 -5.04
C TYR A 173 0.78 -2.24 -5.95
N ASN A 174 2.10 -2.35 -6.12
CA ASN A 174 2.72 -3.49 -6.79
C ASN A 174 3.17 -4.51 -5.74
N HIS A 175 2.50 -5.65 -5.67
CA HIS A 175 2.89 -6.79 -4.86
C HIS A 175 4.16 -7.44 -5.43
N PHE A 176 5.18 -7.56 -4.59
CA PHE A 176 6.45 -8.15 -4.95
C PHE A 176 6.36 -9.69 -4.91
N ARG A 177 6.42 -10.34 -6.09
CA ARG A 177 6.48 -11.80 -6.18
C ARG A 177 7.91 -12.29 -6.41
N SER A 178 8.64 -11.62 -7.30
CA SER A 178 10.05 -11.90 -7.55
C SER A 178 10.76 -10.66 -8.12
N THR A 179 12.07 -10.73 -8.25
CA THR A 179 12.86 -9.65 -8.87
C THR A 179 12.45 -9.32 -10.30
N ALA A 180 11.83 -10.28 -11.00
CA ALA A 180 11.32 -10.11 -12.37
C ALA A 180 9.81 -9.84 -12.42
N VAL A 181 9.04 -10.27 -11.41
CA VAL A 181 7.58 -10.24 -11.43
C VAL A 181 7.04 -9.37 -10.30
N GLN A 182 6.37 -8.30 -10.70
CA GLN A 182 5.63 -7.40 -9.83
C GLN A 182 4.17 -7.46 -10.27
N VAL A 183 3.29 -7.87 -9.36
CA VAL A 183 1.87 -8.02 -9.63
C VAL A 183 1.18 -6.76 -9.13
N LEU A 184 0.44 -6.08 -10.00
CA LEU A 184 -0.34 -4.95 -9.53
C LEU A 184 -1.57 -5.46 -8.78
N THR A 185 -1.73 -4.99 -7.55
CA THR A 185 -2.76 -5.44 -6.62
C THR A 185 -3.61 -4.24 -6.20
N ARG A 186 -4.92 -4.43 -6.27
CA ARG A 186 -5.93 -3.55 -5.69
C ARG A 186 -6.56 -4.31 -4.54
N GLU A 187 -6.51 -3.74 -3.35
CA GLU A 187 -6.98 -4.37 -2.13
C GLU A 187 -7.93 -3.44 -1.39
N THR A 188 -8.99 -3.99 -0.81
CA THR A 188 -9.88 -3.21 0.06
C THR A 188 -9.34 -3.28 1.48
N TYR A 189 -8.99 -2.13 2.03
CA TYR A 189 -8.43 -2.03 3.36
C TYR A 189 -9.51 -1.75 4.40
N LEU A 190 -10.48 -0.89 4.07
CA LEU A 190 -11.70 -0.71 4.85
C LEU A 190 -12.93 -0.71 3.92
N PRO A 191 -14.05 -1.34 4.31
CA PRO A 191 -14.24 -2.16 5.50
C PRO A 191 -13.43 -3.46 5.46
N ILE A 192 -13.04 -3.97 6.63
CA ILE A 192 -12.26 -5.21 6.78
C ILE A 192 -13.14 -6.40 6.38
N ASP A 193 -12.62 -7.25 5.48
CA ASP A 193 -13.31 -8.47 5.07
C ASP A 193 -12.77 -9.71 5.83
N LEU A 194 -13.49 -10.09 6.89
CA LEU A 194 -13.12 -11.23 7.74
C LEU A 194 -13.42 -12.60 7.12
N THR A 195 -14.00 -12.66 5.92
CA THR A 195 -14.31 -13.95 5.28
C THR A 195 -13.09 -14.65 4.69
N GLN A 196 -11.99 -13.94 4.47
CA GLN A 196 -10.75 -14.53 3.94
C GLN A 196 -9.96 -15.29 5.02
N GLU A 197 -9.95 -14.82 6.28
CA GLU A 197 -9.19 -15.43 7.37
C GLU A 197 -9.79 -16.77 7.86
N LYS A 198 -11.10 -16.98 7.71
CA LYS A 198 -11.77 -18.22 8.14
C LYS A 198 -11.35 -19.49 7.37
N LYS A 199 -10.54 -19.36 6.31
CA LYS A 199 -10.14 -20.50 5.45
C LYS A 199 -8.88 -21.24 5.92
N GLU A 200 -8.09 -20.66 6.82
CA GLU A 200 -6.97 -21.37 7.46
C GLU A 200 -7.45 -21.92 8.82
N GLU A 201 -8.20 -23.03 8.79
CA GLU A 201 -8.54 -23.80 9.99
C GLU A 201 -7.25 -24.39 10.60
N ASP A 202 -6.66 -23.69 11.56
CA ASP A 202 -5.95 -24.37 12.65
C ASP A 202 -6.98 -24.67 13.74
N LYS A 203 -7.39 -25.94 13.85
CA LYS A 203 -8.25 -26.47 14.93
C LYS A 203 -7.46 -26.57 16.23
N GLY A 204 -6.86 -25.47 16.65
CA GLY A 204 -5.97 -25.36 17.80
C GLY A 204 -6.54 -24.43 18.85
N ARG A 205 -7.34 -25.00 19.77
CA ARG A 205 -7.57 -24.53 21.15
C ARG A 205 -7.65 -23.01 21.31
N ILE A 206 -8.88 -22.45 21.28
CA ILE A 206 -9.16 -21.06 21.66
C ILE A 206 -8.49 -20.81 23.02
N PRO A 207 -7.42 -19.99 23.09
CA PRO A 207 -6.82 -19.67 24.37
C PRO A 207 -7.84 -18.86 25.15
N ASP A 208 -8.12 -19.26 26.39
CA ASP A 208 -8.97 -18.52 27.30
C ASP A 208 -8.21 -17.24 27.71
N TYR A 209 -8.41 -16.17 26.93
CA TYR A 209 -7.73 -14.90 27.16
C TYR A 209 -8.49 -14.14 28.24
N ILE A 210 -7.81 -13.81 29.34
CA ILE A 210 -8.28 -12.77 30.26
C ILE A 210 -7.98 -11.43 29.60
N VAL A 211 -9.02 -10.70 29.23
CA VAL A 211 -8.94 -9.46 28.45
C VAL A 211 -9.04 -8.26 29.39
N GLU A 212 -7.97 -7.49 29.49
CA GLU A 212 -7.95 -6.23 30.24
C GLU A 212 -7.57 -5.09 29.29
N PRO A 213 -8.29 -3.94 29.27
CA PRO A 213 -9.41 -3.55 30.14
C PRO A 213 -10.81 -4.00 29.65
N SER A 214 -11.03 -4.19 28.34
CA SER A 214 -12.26 -4.77 27.76
C SER A 214 -12.03 -5.21 26.31
N VAL A 215 -12.85 -6.13 25.80
CA VAL A 215 -12.74 -6.72 24.44
C VAL A 215 -12.79 -5.63 23.36
N ASP A 216 -13.73 -4.69 23.45
CA ASP A 216 -13.88 -3.60 22.48
C ASP A 216 -12.64 -2.71 22.37
N VAL A 217 -12.00 -2.42 23.51
CA VAL A 217 -10.81 -1.56 23.56
C VAL A 217 -9.60 -2.28 22.98
N VAL A 218 -9.44 -3.57 23.30
CA VAL A 218 -8.37 -4.40 22.75
C VAL A 218 -8.57 -4.61 21.24
N MET A 219 -9.80 -4.86 20.79
CA MET A 219 -10.15 -4.98 19.38
C MET A 219 -9.97 -3.68 18.61
N GLY A 220 -10.36 -2.53 19.16
CA GLY A 220 -10.11 -1.23 18.56
C GLY A 220 -8.60 -0.94 18.41
N ASN A 221 -7.81 -1.28 19.42
CA ASN A 221 -6.35 -1.13 19.38
C ASN A 221 -5.67 -2.12 18.43
N CYS A 222 -6.12 -3.38 18.40
CA CYS A 222 -5.62 -4.39 17.48
C CYS A 222 -5.99 -4.04 16.04
N SER A 223 -7.23 -3.61 15.77
CA SER A 223 -7.65 -3.13 14.45
C SER A 223 -6.79 -1.94 14.00
N ARG A 224 -6.50 -0.98 14.89
CA ARG A 224 -5.58 0.13 14.58
C ARG A 224 -4.16 -0.33 14.24
N ARG A 225 -3.63 -1.36 14.91
CA ARG A 225 -2.26 -1.85 14.68
C ARG A 225 -2.15 -2.82 13.51
N TYR A 226 -3.19 -3.58 13.24
CA TYR A 226 -3.31 -4.45 12.07
C TYR A 226 -3.33 -3.67 10.76
N SER A 227 -3.91 -2.49 10.86
CA SER A 227 -4.00 -1.49 9.83
C SER A 227 -2.64 -0.88 9.41
N VAL A 228 -1.55 -1.07 10.17
CA VAL A 228 -0.24 -0.44 9.91
C VAL A 228 0.80 -1.46 9.46
#